data_AF-A0A951ZH80-F1
#
_entry.id   AF-A0A951ZH80-F1
#
_cell.length_a   1.000
_cell.length_b   1.000
_cell.length_c   1.000
_cell.angle_alpha   90.00
_cell.angle_beta   90.00
_cell.angle_gamma   90.00
#
_symmetry.space_group_name_H-M   'P 1'
#
loop_
_entity.id
_entity.type
_entity.pdbx_description
1 polymer ?
#
loop_
_entity_poly.entity_id
_entity_poly.type
_entity_poly.pdbx_seq_one_letter_code
_entity_poly.pdbx_strand_id
1 'polypeptide(L)' 'MATPATNKVGRITQVIGAVVDVQFDGHLPEILNALETKNGDHRLVLEVAQHLGESTVRTIAMDTSE' A
#
# COMPACT_ATOMS: atom_id res chain seq x y z
N MET A 1 -22.74 -2.69 -1.97
CA MET A 1 -22.51 -3.14 -0.58
C MET A 1 -21.01 -3.03 -0.35
N ALA A 2 -20.56 -2.09 0.50
CA ALA A 2 -19.15 -1.91 0.80
C ALA A 2 -18.73 -3.01 1.79
N THR A 3 -17.96 -3.98 1.31
CA THR A 3 -17.41 -5.06 2.15
C THR A 3 -16.45 -4.43 3.18
N PRO A 4 -16.48 -4.83 4.46
CA PRO A 4 -15.52 -4.34 5.43
C PRO A 4 -14.12 -4.74 4.96
N ALA A 5 -13.30 -3.75 4.63
CA ALA A 5 -11.90 -3.95 4.28
C ALA A 5 -11.25 -4.70 5.45
N THR A 6 -10.92 -5.98 5.24
CA THR A 6 -10.12 -6.73 6.21
C THR A 6 -8.79 -6.00 6.27
N ASN A 7 -8.58 -5.24 7.35
CA ASN A 7 -7.43 -4.37 7.52
C ASN A 7 -6.16 -5.23 7.67
N LYS A 8 -5.65 -5.71 6.53
CA LYS A 8 -4.41 -6.48 6.45
C LYS A 8 -3.28 -5.47 6.56
N VAL A 9 -2.54 -5.54 7.65
CA VAL A 9 -1.37 -4.69 7.88
C VAL A 9 -0.21 -5.26 7.06
N GLY A 10 0.33 -4.45 6.16
CA GLY A 10 1.56 -4.76 5.43
C GLY A 10 2.77 -4.08 6.04
N ARG A 11 3.96 -4.55 5.71
CA ARG A 11 5.24 -3.97 6.11
C ARG A 11 5.92 -3.35 4.89
N ILE A 12 6.31 -2.09 4.99
CA ILE A 12 7.11 -1.43 3.96
C ILE A 12 8.51 -2.09 3.95
N THR A 13 8.91 -2.60 2.80
CA THR A 13 10.22 -3.24 2.60
C THR A 13 11.21 -2.33 1.89
N GLN A 14 10.71 -1.45 1.01
CA GLN A 14 11.55 -0.56 0.22
C GLN A 14 10.81 0.72 -0.17
N VAL A 15 11.53 1.84 -0.25
CA VAL A 15 11.04 3.14 -0.70
C VAL A 15 12.02 3.71 -1.73
N ILE A 16 11.56 3.94 -2.96
CA ILE A 16 12.32 4.53 -4.07
C ILE A 16 11.52 5.67 -4.68
N GLY A 17 11.77 6.90 -4.23
CA GLY A 17 10.99 8.07 -4.64
C GLY A 17 9.52 7.90 -4.28
N ALA A 18 8.64 7.99 -5.28
CA ALA A 18 7.20 7.75 -5.10
C ALA A 18 6.81 6.25 -5.12
N VAL A 19 7.76 5.34 -5.38
CA VAL A 19 7.47 3.89 -5.42
C VAL A 19 7.75 3.28 -4.05
N VAL A 20 6.78 2.56 -3.50
CA VAL A 20 6.88 1.90 -2.20
C VAL A 20 6.51 0.44 -2.34
N ASP A 21 7.44 -0.45 -1.98
CA ASP A 21 7.17 -1.89 -1.96
C ASP A 21 6.69 -2.28 -0.55
N VAL A 22 5.58 -3.02 -0.50
CA VAL A 22 4.91 -3.44 0.75
C VAL A 22 4.71 -4.94 0.73
N GLN A 23 5.24 -5.62 1.75
CA GLN A 23 5.07 -7.05 1.95
C GLN A 23 3.90 -7.33 2.90
N PHE A 24 3.13 -8.37 2.62
CA PHE A 24 2.01 -8.84 3.40
C PHE A 24 2.23 -10.30 3.79
N ASP A 25 1.96 -10.70 5.02
CA ASP A 25 2.09 -12.12 5.44
C ASP A 25 0.95 -13.01 4.94
N GLY A 26 -0.13 -12.41 4.42
CA GLY A 26 -1.33 -13.12 4.00
C GLY A 26 -1.77 -12.73 2.60
N HIS A 27 -3.07 -12.51 2.47
CA HIS A 27 -3.66 -12.14 1.19
C HIS A 27 -3.18 -10.78 0.72
N LEU A 28 -2.73 -10.73 -0.53
CA LEU A 28 -2.28 -9.50 -1.17
C LEU A 28 -3.47 -8.61 -1.53
N PRO A 29 -3.41 -7.30 -1.26
CA PRO A 29 -4.40 -6.37 -1.77
C PRO A 29 -4.42 -6.39 -3.30
N GLU A 30 -5.61 -6.31 -3.90
CA GLU A 30 -5.73 -6.28 -5.36
C GLU A 30 -5.10 -5.00 -5.95
N ILE A 31 -4.74 -5.06 -7.23
CA ILE A 31 -4.25 -3.90 -7.98
C ILE A 31 -5.34 -2.81 -7.99
N LEU A 32 -4.94 -1.55 -7.92
CA LEU A 32 -5.76 -0.35 -7.75
C LEU A 32 -6.40 -0.18 -6.36
N ASN A 33 -6.14 -1.07 -5.39
CA ASN A 33 -6.52 -0.80 -4.01
C ASN A 33 -5.63 0.28 -3.39
N ALA A 34 -6.23 1.09 -2.53
CA ALA A 34 -5.51 2.03 -1.69
C ALA A 34 -5.02 1.35 -0.40
N LEU A 35 -3.77 1.63 -0.04
CA LEU A 35 -3.18 1.39 1.26
C LEU A 35 -3.00 2.72 1.95
N GLU A 36 -3.23 2.75 3.26
CA GLU A 36 -3.02 3.95 4.05
C GLU A 36 -1.89 3.71 5.03
N THR A 37 -0.99 4.67 5.11
CA THR A 37 0.06 4.69 6.12
C THR A 37 0.21 6.10 6.68
N LYS A 38 1.02 6.22 7.73
CA LYS A 38 1.42 7.51 8.29
C LYS A 38 2.89 7.73 7.99
N ASN A 39 3.22 8.94 7.55
CA ASN A 39 4.58 9.43 7.48
C ASN A 39 4.71 10.60 8.47
N GLY A 40 5.13 10.28 9.70
CA GLY A 40 5.01 11.21 10.82
C GLY A 40 3.54 11.52 11.13
N ASP A 41 3.18 12.80 11.12
CA ASP A 41 1.82 13.28 11.35
C ASP A 41 0.95 13.30 10.08
N HIS A 42 1.54 13.05 8.91
CA HIS A 42 0.86 13.12 7.63
C HIS A 42 0.29 11.76 7.24
N ARG A 43 -0.97 11.75 6.80
CA ARG A 43 -1.57 10.57 6.15
C ARG A 43 -0.97 10.45 4.76
N LEU A 44 -0.47 9.27 4.41
CA LEU A 44 0.02 8.96 3.08
C LEU A 44 -0.84 7.84 2.49
N VAL A 45 -1.32 8.04 1.27
CA VAL A 45 -2.06 7.04 0.52
C VAL A 45 -1.12 6.41 -0.51
N LEU A 46 -1.12 5.10 -0.60
CA LEU A 46 -0.37 4.33 -1.59
C LEU A 46 -1.36 3.55 -2.45
N GLU A 47 -1.25 3.61 -3.76
CA GLU A 47 -2.08 2.79 -4.66
C GLU A 47 -1.30 1.55 -5.11
N VAL A 48 -1.90 0.37 -5.00
CA VAL A 48 -1.29 -0.88 -5.49
C VAL A 48 -1.21 -0.86 -7.01
N ALA A 49 0.00 -0.80 -7.57
CA ALA A 49 0.23 -0.75 -9.00
C ALA A 49 0.51 -2.14 -9.62
N GLN A 50 1.14 -3.05 -8.86
CA GLN A 50 1.45 -4.40 -9.33
C GLN A 50 1.76 -5.36 -8.17
N HIS A 51 1.60 -6.66 -8.42
CA HIS A 51 2.09 -7.73 -7.55
C HIS A 51 3.49 -8.15 -8.01
N LEU A 52 4.46 -8.18 -7.08
CA LEU A 52 5.84 -8.56 -7.38
C LEU A 52 6.11 -10.06 -7.14
N GLY A 53 5.19 -10.77 -6.50
CA GLY A 53 5.44 -12.11 -5.95
C GLY A 53 5.96 -12.04 -4.51
N GLU A 54 6.26 -13.20 -3.90
CA GLU A 54 6.80 -13.29 -2.53
C GLU A 54 5.99 -12.50 -1.49
N SER A 55 4.66 -12.52 -1.68
CA SER A 55 3.70 -11.75 -0.90
C SER A 55 4.01 -10.25 -0.82
N THR A 56 4.59 -9.68 -1.88
CA THR A 56 4.94 -8.27 -2.01
C THR A 56 4.13 -7.62 -3.12
N VAL A 57 3.64 -6.42 -2.84
CA VAL A 57 3.04 -5.52 -3.83
C VAL A 57 3.87 -4.27 -3.97
N ARG A 58 3.94 -3.75 -5.20
CA ARG A 58 4.51 -2.44 -5.46
C ARG A 58 3.39 -1.43 -5.53
N THR A 59 3.56 -0.37 -4.77
CA THR A 59 2.61 0.73 -4.67
C THR A 59 3.23 2.03 -5.14
N ILE A 60 2.38 2.97 -5.54
CA ILE A 60 2.77 4.33 -5.88
C ILE A 60 2.17 5.25 -4.83
N ALA A 61 3.01 6.02 -4.15
CA ALA A 61 2.61 7.07 -3.23
C ALA A 61 1.83 8.14 -3.99
N MET A 62 0.59 8.33 -3.59
CA MET A 62 -0.25 9.40 -4.09
C MET A 62 0.05 10.66 -3.30
N ASP A 63 0.08 11.78 -4.01
CA ASP A 63 0.17 13.09 -3.40
C ASP A 63 -1.09 13.33 -2.55
N THR A 64 -0.91 13.90 -1.36
CA THR A 64 -2.04 14.35 -0.53
C THR A 64 -2.13 15.84 -0.70
N SER A 65 -2.92 16.27 -1.68
CA SER A 65 -3.31 17.67 -1.80
C SER A 65 -4.04 18.09 -0.53
N GLU A 66 -3.64 19.23 0.06
CA GLU A 66 -4.38 19.90 1.14
C GLU A 66 -5.83 20.22 0.75
#